data_AF-A0A0M8T113-F1
#
_entry.id   AF-A0A0M8T113-F1
#
_cell.length_a   1.000
_cell.length_b   1.000
_cell.length_c   1.000
_cell.angle_alpha   90.00
_cell.angle_beta   90.00
_cell.angle_gamma   90.00
#
_symmetry.space_group_name_H-M   'P 1'
#
loop_
_entity.id
_entity.type
_entity.pdbx_description
1 polymer ?
#
loop_
_entity_poly.entity_id
_entity_poly.type
_entity_poly.pdbx_seq_one_letter_code
_entity_poly.pdbx_strand_id
1 'polypeptide(L)'
;MRSPYSWLAYRDLMEHHAELASRLEWRPFFEPDEQSAKALAEAGGGFSYVAMSREKHLYILQDVRRLTRERGLEITWPVDRDPCWEVPHLAYLAADDQGCGARFVELAHRARWEEGRDICDRTVMGELAEELGLAPGRLARAADDPRLRARGVAALLAMDRDGVFGVPFFVHRREKFWGVDRLAAFVAAVNGTPRPDAAPGPQAPEPAATAGERGGDNGHAGGCG
;
A
#
# COMPACT_ATOMS: atom_id res chain seq x y z
N MET A 1 5.51 -1.89 -1.46
CA MET A 1 6.92 -1.96 -1.90
C MET A 1 7.11 -1.52 -3.36
N ARG A 2 6.18 -1.83 -4.29
CA ARG A 2 6.26 -1.42 -5.71
C ARG A 2 6.19 0.09 -5.98
N SER A 3 5.41 0.82 -5.19
CA SER A 3 5.12 2.23 -5.42
C SER A 3 6.14 3.14 -4.72
N PRO A 4 6.75 4.12 -5.43
CA PRO A 4 7.66 5.08 -4.81
C PRO A 4 6.92 6.02 -3.84
N TYR A 5 5.65 6.32 -4.09
CA TYR A 5 4.84 7.09 -3.13
C TYR A 5 4.58 6.29 -1.84
N SER A 6 4.46 4.96 -1.92
CA SER A 6 4.36 4.13 -0.72
C SER A 6 5.66 4.09 0.08
N TRP A 7 6.80 4.11 -0.61
CA TRP A 7 8.10 4.25 0.04
C TRP A 7 8.24 5.59 0.76
N LEU A 8 7.91 6.70 0.09
CA LEU A 8 7.93 8.03 0.69
C LEU A 8 7.01 8.12 1.91
N ALA A 9 5.77 7.62 1.79
CA ALA A 9 4.85 7.59 2.92
C ALA A 9 5.34 6.69 4.07
N TYR A 10 6.00 5.56 3.76
CA TYR A 10 6.64 4.71 4.76
C TYR A 10 7.75 5.46 5.50
N ARG A 11 8.63 6.17 4.76
CA ARG A 11 9.70 6.99 5.34
C ARG A 11 9.13 8.06 6.28
N ASP A 12 8.15 8.83 5.80
CA ASP A 12 7.50 9.88 6.59
C ASP A 12 6.84 9.30 7.86
N LEU A 13 6.18 8.14 7.76
CA LEU A 13 5.60 7.44 8.90
C LEU A 13 6.66 6.99 9.92
N MET A 14 7.74 6.36 9.46
CA MET A 14 8.81 5.89 10.36
C MET A 14 9.53 7.06 11.04
N GLU A 15 9.79 8.14 10.31
CA GLU A 15 10.60 9.26 10.79
C GLU A 15 9.81 10.18 11.72
N HIS A 16 8.54 10.46 11.41
CA HIS A 16 7.76 11.47 12.13
C HIS A 16 6.64 10.88 12.98
N HIS A 17 6.26 9.62 12.75
CA HIS A 17 5.09 8.98 13.36
C HIS A 17 5.35 7.54 13.81
N ALA A 18 6.54 7.24 14.31
CA ALA A 18 6.98 5.88 14.67
C ALA A 18 6.03 5.14 15.63
N GLU A 19 5.45 5.83 16.61
CA GLU A 19 4.48 5.23 17.53
C GLU A 19 3.22 4.77 16.78
N LEU A 20 2.67 5.63 15.92
CA LEU A 20 1.52 5.29 15.08
C LEU A 20 1.87 4.12 14.18
N ALA A 21 3.01 4.18 13.49
CA ALA A 21 3.50 3.14 12.59
C ALA A 21 3.55 1.75 13.22
N SER A 22 3.97 1.65 14.50
CA SER A 22 4.02 0.37 15.22
C SER A 22 2.65 -0.24 15.54
N ARG A 23 1.58 0.56 15.44
CA ARG A 23 0.19 0.17 15.69
C ARG A 23 -0.62 -0.05 14.42
N LEU A 24 -0.04 0.22 13.24
CA LEU A 24 -0.71 0.03 11.97
C LEU A 24 -0.71 -1.44 11.57
N GLU A 25 -1.83 -1.88 10.98
CA GLU A 25 -1.88 -3.12 10.22
C GLU A 25 -1.36 -2.84 8.80
N TRP A 26 -0.27 -3.52 8.41
CA TRP A 26 0.30 -3.41 7.07
C TRP A 26 -0.29 -4.50 6.17
N ARG A 27 -0.92 -4.10 5.07
CA ARG A 27 -1.54 -5.04 4.12
C ARG A 27 -0.83 -5.01 2.77
N PRO A 28 -0.47 -6.18 2.21
CA PRO A 28 0.11 -6.23 0.88
C PRO A 28 -0.96 -5.92 -0.17
N PHE A 29 -0.59 -5.11 -1.16
CA PHE A 29 -1.39 -4.85 -2.36
C PHE A 29 -0.47 -4.96 -3.57
N PHE A 30 -0.77 -5.89 -4.47
CA PHE A 30 0.08 -6.28 -5.58
C PHE A 30 -0.75 -6.78 -6.74
N GLU A 31 -0.24 -6.65 -7.95
CA GLU A 31 -0.79 -7.28 -9.15
C GLU A 31 -0.66 -8.81 -9.01
N PRO A 32 -1.77 -9.55 -8.85
CA PRO A 32 -1.70 -11.00 -8.74
C PRO A 32 -1.30 -11.62 -10.08
N ASP A 33 -0.60 -12.77 -10.04
CA ASP A 33 -0.45 -13.59 -11.23
C ASP A 33 -1.80 -14.21 -11.68
N GLU A 34 -1.80 -14.95 -12.79
CA GLU A 34 -3.03 -15.57 -13.32
C GLU A 34 -3.74 -16.49 -12.32
N GLN A 35 -2.97 -17.25 -11.52
CA GLN A 35 -3.54 -18.18 -10.55
C GLN A 35 -4.19 -17.43 -9.38
N SER A 36 -3.51 -16.43 -8.83
CA SER A 36 -4.05 -15.63 -7.72
C SER A 36 -5.20 -14.73 -8.18
N ALA A 37 -5.17 -14.23 -9.43
CA ALA A 37 -6.27 -13.47 -10.03
C ALA A 37 -7.52 -14.33 -10.19
N LYS A 38 -7.37 -15.59 -10.66
CA LYS A 38 -8.47 -16.54 -10.75
C LYS A 38 -9.09 -16.84 -9.39
N ALA A 39 -8.26 -17.11 -8.39
CA ALA A 39 -8.73 -17.37 -7.02
C ALA A 39 -9.45 -16.15 -6.41
N LEU A 40 -8.99 -14.93 -6.69
CA LEU A 40 -9.65 -13.70 -6.27
C LEU A 40 -11.05 -13.56 -6.91
N ALA A 41 -11.16 -13.84 -8.21
CA ALA A 41 -12.43 -13.81 -8.93
C ALA A 41 -13.41 -14.89 -8.42
N GLU A 42 -12.94 -16.11 -8.17
CA GLU A 42 -13.74 -17.19 -7.57
C GLU A 42 -14.25 -16.83 -6.17
N ALA A 43 -13.48 -16.03 -5.41
CA ALA A 43 -13.90 -15.50 -4.11
C ALA A 43 -14.84 -14.27 -4.21
N GLY A 44 -15.23 -13.88 -5.42
CA GLY A 44 -16.13 -12.75 -5.69
C GLY A 44 -15.47 -11.37 -5.58
N GLY A 45 -14.14 -11.30 -5.65
CA GLY A 45 -13.38 -10.04 -5.65
C GLY A 45 -12.89 -9.65 -7.05
N GLY A 46 -12.53 -8.37 -7.18
CA GLY A 46 -11.80 -7.83 -8.32
C GLY A 46 -10.43 -7.29 -7.93
N PHE A 47 -9.61 -6.97 -8.94
CA PHE A 47 -8.39 -6.20 -8.73
C PHE A 47 -8.49 -4.88 -9.50
N SER A 48 -8.88 -3.82 -8.80
CA SER A 48 -9.11 -2.49 -9.37
C SER A 48 -7.82 -1.69 -9.52
N TYR A 49 -6.88 -2.16 -10.33
CA TYR A 49 -5.69 -1.40 -10.69
C TYR A 49 -5.63 -1.17 -12.20
N VAL A 50 -5.30 0.05 -12.60
CA VAL A 50 -5.11 0.42 -14.00
C VAL A 50 -3.64 0.73 -14.21
N ALA A 51 -3.03 0.05 -15.19
CA ALA A 51 -1.68 0.36 -15.61
C ALA A 51 -1.62 1.82 -16.09
N MET A 52 -0.66 2.58 -15.54
CA MET A 52 -0.47 3.98 -15.91
C MET A 52 0.01 4.13 -17.35
N SER A 53 -0.39 5.23 -17.99
CA SER A 53 0.16 5.61 -19.28
C SER A 53 1.64 5.98 -19.17
N ARG A 54 2.33 6.00 -20.31
CA ARG A 54 3.73 6.43 -20.40
C ARG A 54 3.90 7.87 -19.89
N GLU A 55 2.97 8.76 -20.22
CA GLU A 55 2.99 10.17 -19.83
C GLU A 55 2.87 10.33 -18.31
N LYS A 56 1.92 9.59 -17.69
CA LYS A 56 1.74 9.56 -16.25
C LYS A 56 2.96 8.99 -15.54
N HIS A 57 3.55 7.93 -16.08
CA HIS A 57 4.80 7.36 -15.58
C HIS A 57 5.95 8.41 -15.58
N LEU A 58 6.18 9.09 -16.70
CA LEU A 58 7.23 10.11 -16.81
C LEU A 58 7.02 11.28 -15.84
N TYR A 59 5.77 11.70 -15.63
CA TYR A 59 5.45 12.71 -14.62
C TYR A 59 5.81 12.23 -13.20
N ILE A 60 5.41 11.00 -12.84
CA ILE A 60 5.71 10.41 -11.52
C ILE A 60 7.21 10.37 -11.25
N LEU A 61 8.05 10.04 -12.24
CA LEU A 61 9.50 10.07 -12.07
C LEU A 61 10.02 11.46 -11.67
N GLN A 62 9.50 12.51 -12.30
CA GLN A 62 9.86 13.89 -11.97
C GLN A 62 9.33 14.29 -10.59
N ASP A 63 8.11 13.86 -10.26
CA ASP A 63 7.45 14.19 -9.01
C ASP A 63 8.13 13.55 -7.81
N VAL A 64 8.40 12.25 -7.89
CA VAL A 64 9.15 11.54 -6.86
C VAL A 64 10.52 12.18 -6.67
N ARG A 65 11.21 12.60 -7.72
CA ARG A 65 12.50 13.31 -7.59
C ARG A 65 12.38 14.64 -6.84
N ARG A 66 11.27 15.38 -6.99
CA ARG A 66 11.02 16.60 -6.20
C ARG A 66 10.82 16.23 -4.74
N LEU A 67 9.96 15.25 -4.47
CA LEU A 67 9.60 14.81 -3.12
C LEU A 67 10.78 14.20 -2.36
N THR A 68 11.67 13.45 -3.03
CA THR A 68 12.89 12.91 -2.40
C THR A 68 13.86 14.04 -2.06
N ARG A 69 14.07 15.01 -2.96
CA ARG A 69 14.92 16.18 -2.70
C ARG A 69 14.41 17.01 -1.52
N GLU A 70 13.10 17.20 -1.39
CA GLU A 70 12.48 17.89 -0.25
C GLU A 70 12.74 17.19 1.08
N ARG A 71 12.90 15.86 1.06
CA ARG A 71 13.17 15.01 2.23
C ARG A 71 14.66 14.73 2.46
N GLY A 72 15.54 15.26 1.61
CA GLY A 72 16.97 14.92 1.66
C GLY A 72 17.25 13.44 1.37
N LEU A 73 16.38 12.76 0.61
CA LEU A 73 16.52 11.37 0.23
C LEU A 73 17.12 11.26 -1.18
N GLU A 74 18.01 10.29 -1.36
CA GLU A 74 18.49 9.85 -2.66
C GLU A 74 17.66 8.66 -3.15
N ILE A 75 17.37 8.61 -4.44
CA ILE A 75 16.60 7.51 -5.06
C ILE A 75 17.40 6.88 -6.20
N THR A 76 17.51 5.55 -6.15
CA THR A 76 18.02 4.71 -7.23
C THR A 76 16.82 4.03 -7.90
N TRP A 77 16.56 4.36 -9.16
CA TRP A 77 15.43 3.78 -9.89
C TRP A 77 15.71 2.31 -10.24
N PRO A 78 14.89 1.35 -9.78
CA PRO A 78 15.03 -0.05 -10.14
C PRO A 78 14.63 -0.26 -11.61
N VAL A 79 15.21 -1.30 -12.23
CA VAL A 79 14.84 -1.73 -13.58
C VAL A 79 14.00 -3.00 -13.48
N ASP A 80 12.68 -2.82 -13.58
CA ASP A 80 11.72 -3.93 -13.59
C ASP A 80 11.53 -4.41 -15.04
N ARG A 81 12.08 -5.58 -15.42
CA ARG A 81 11.92 -6.12 -16.78
C ARG A 81 10.58 -6.86 -16.94
N ASP A 82 10.42 -7.92 -16.15
CA ASP A 82 9.24 -8.79 -16.14
C ASP A 82 8.82 -9.05 -14.68
N PRO A 83 8.31 -8.03 -13.96
CA PRO A 83 8.13 -8.12 -12.53
C PRO A 83 7.01 -9.08 -12.14
N CYS A 84 7.29 -9.96 -11.18
CA CYS A 84 6.29 -10.76 -10.48
C CYS A 84 6.10 -10.24 -9.05
N TRP A 85 5.14 -9.32 -8.86
CA TRP A 85 4.94 -8.64 -7.58
C TRP A 85 4.46 -9.56 -6.47
N GLU A 86 3.95 -10.75 -6.80
CA GLU A 86 3.59 -11.77 -5.83
C GLU A 86 4.81 -12.27 -5.03
N VAL A 87 6.01 -12.29 -5.65
CA VAL A 87 7.26 -12.71 -4.98
C VAL A 87 7.55 -11.90 -3.71
N PRO A 88 7.76 -10.58 -3.77
CA PRO A 88 8.07 -9.80 -2.57
C PRO A 88 6.89 -9.69 -1.59
N HIS A 89 5.66 -9.69 -2.07
CA HIS A 89 4.50 -9.51 -1.20
C HIS A 89 4.12 -10.79 -0.43
N LEU A 90 4.35 -11.97 -0.99
CA LEU A 90 4.22 -13.22 -0.23
C LEU A 90 5.44 -13.48 0.66
N ALA A 91 6.64 -13.04 0.26
CA ALA A 91 7.80 -12.99 1.15
C ALA A 91 7.53 -12.11 2.37
N TYR A 92 6.85 -10.96 2.22
CA TYR A 92 6.41 -10.16 3.35
C TYR A 92 5.55 -10.97 4.33
N LEU A 93 4.52 -11.68 3.85
CA LEU A 93 3.67 -12.52 4.71
C LEU A 93 4.48 -13.63 5.40
N ALA A 94 5.45 -14.23 4.69
CA ALA A 94 6.33 -15.25 5.24
C ALA A 94 7.25 -14.70 6.34
N ALA A 95 7.75 -13.47 6.20
CA ALA A 95 8.57 -12.78 7.19
C ALA A 95 7.73 -12.33 8.39
N ASP A 96 6.50 -11.87 8.14
CA ASP A 96 5.55 -11.47 9.17
C ASP A 96 5.18 -12.64 10.10
N ASP A 97 5.01 -13.85 9.55
CA ASP A 97 4.81 -15.07 10.33
C ASP A 97 5.99 -15.38 11.29
N GLN A 98 7.17 -14.83 11.04
CA GLN A 98 8.36 -14.98 11.88
C GLN A 98 8.58 -13.76 12.81
N GLY A 99 7.65 -12.80 12.84
CA GLY A 99 7.80 -11.54 13.59
C GLY A 99 8.78 -10.56 12.93
N CYS A 100 9.17 -10.79 11.68
CA CYS A 100 10.13 -9.98 10.94
C CYS A 100 9.49 -9.02 9.92
N GLY A 101 8.15 -8.90 9.89
CA GLY A 101 7.42 -8.17 8.86
C GLY A 101 7.86 -6.70 8.70
N ALA A 102 7.93 -5.94 9.80
CA ALA A 102 8.35 -4.54 9.76
C ALA A 102 9.78 -4.36 9.21
N ARG A 103 10.71 -5.18 9.69
CA ARG A 103 12.10 -5.16 9.22
C ARG A 103 12.23 -5.64 7.78
N PHE A 104 11.43 -6.60 7.34
CA PHE A 104 11.37 -7.00 5.94
C PHE A 104 10.93 -5.83 5.05
N VAL A 105 9.91 -5.07 5.45
CA VAL A 105 9.46 -3.90 4.69
C VAL A 105 10.57 -2.86 4.57
N GLU A 106 11.31 -2.59 5.64
CA GLU A 106 12.49 -1.71 5.63
C GLU A 106 13.54 -2.20 4.61
N LEU A 107 13.96 -3.46 4.73
CA LEU A 107 14.98 -4.05 3.86
C LEU A 107 14.57 -4.07 2.39
N ALA A 108 13.32 -4.44 2.10
CA ALA A 108 12.80 -4.49 0.74
C ALA A 108 12.69 -3.09 0.11
N HIS A 109 12.33 -2.07 0.90
CA HIS A 109 12.34 -0.68 0.43
C HIS A 109 13.76 -0.19 0.16
N ARG A 110 14.71 -0.46 1.05
CA ARG A 110 16.13 -0.11 0.86
C ARG A 110 16.69 -0.78 -0.41
N ALA A 111 16.53 -2.10 -0.51
CA ALA A 111 16.98 -2.87 -1.66
C ALA A 111 16.44 -2.31 -2.97
N ARG A 112 15.15 -1.94 -3.02
CA ARG A 112 14.53 -1.44 -4.23
C ARG A 112 14.88 0.01 -4.56
N TRP A 113 14.69 0.92 -3.61
CA TRP A 113 14.65 2.37 -3.87
C TRP A 113 15.97 3.08 -3.58
N GLU A 114 16.83 2.48 -2.77
CA GLU A 114 18.13 3.03 -2.41
C GLU A 114 19.25 2.27 -3.14
N GLU A 115 19.14 0.95 -3.25
CA GLU A 115 20.13 0.08 -3.91
C GLU A 115 19.79 -0.27 -5.37
N GLY A 116 18.55 -0.02 -5.83
CA GLY A 116 18.13 -0.30 -7.21
C GLY A 116 17.98 -1.79 -7.59
N ARG A 117 17.88 -2.67 -6.60
CA ARG A 117 17.76 -4.14 -6.79
C ARG A 117 16.34 -4.54 -7.20
N ASP A 118 16.27 -5.63 -7.97
CA ASP A 118 15.00 -6.25 -8.35
C ASP A 118 14.48 -7.14 -7.22
N ILE A 119 13.47 -6.64 -6.50
CA ILE A 119 12.81 -7.40 -5.42
C ILE A 119 11.80 -8.45 -5.92
N CYS A 120 11.59 -8.56 -7.24
CA CYS A 120 10.89 -9.70 -7.83
C CYS A 120 11.82 -10.89 -8.07
N ASP A 121 13.14 -10.72 -7.95
CA ASP A 121 14.10 -11.81 -7.97
C ASP A 121 14.08 -12.59 -6.65
N ARG A 122 13.89 -13.90 -6.75
CA ARG A 122 13.87 -14.83 -5.62
C ARG A 122 15.23 -14.91 -4.92
N THR A 123 16.33 -14.65 -5.64
CA THR A 123 17.68 -14.57 -5.08
C THR A 123 17.76 -13.40 -4.10
N VAL A 124 17.26 -12.22 -4.49
CA VAL A 124 17.17 -11.05 -3.60
C VAL A 124 16.32 -11.37 -2.37
N MET A 125 15.19 -12.07 -2.53
CA MET A 125 14.39 -12.51 -1.36
C MET A 125 15.16 -13.45 -0.43
N GLY A 126 15.99 -14.34 -0.97
CA GLY A 126 16.86 -15.21 -0.19
C GLY A 126 17.90 -14.43 0.62
N GLU A 127 18.55 -13.44 0.00
CA GLU A 127 19.52 -12.55 0.66
C GLU A 127 18.85 -11.74 1.78
N LEU A 128 17.66 -11.18 1.53
CA LEU A 128 16.90 -10.47 2.57
C LEU A 128 16.50 -11.40 3.74
N ALA A 129 16.25 -12.68 3.47
CA ALA A 129 15.96 -13.64 4.52
C ALA A 129 17.18 -13.85 5.44
N GLU A 130 18.38 -13.95 4.86
CA GLU A 130 19.63 -14.08 5.62
C GLU A 130 19.87 -12.85 6.51
N GLU A 131 19.65 -11.64 5.98
CA GLU A 131 19.74 -10.40 6.76
C GLU A 131 18.74 -10.35 7.95
N LEU A 132 17.63 -11.07 7.84
CA LEU A 132 16.62 -11.23 8.89
C LEU A 132 16.92 -12.40 9.84
N GLY A 133 17.98 -13.17 9.61
CA GLY A 133 18.30 -14.38 10.39
C GLY A 133 17.39 -15.57 10.09
N LEU A 134 16.75 -15.57 8.92
CA LEU A 134 15.86 -16.64 8.44
C LEU A 134 16.58 -17.53 7.43
N ALA A 135 16.07 -18.75 7.23
CA ALA A 135 16.56 -19.60 6.14
C ALA A 135 16.25 -18.95 4.77
N PRO A 136 17.21 -18.88 3.82
CA PRO A 136 17.02 -18.24 2.51
C PRO A 136 15.75 -18.69 1.78
N GLY A 137 15.50 -20.00 1.83
CA GLY A 137 14.34 -20.62 1.19
C GLY A 137 13.00 -20.16 1.74
N ARG A 138 12.93 -19.60 2.97
CA ARG A 138 11.66 -19.18 3.57
C ARG A 138 11.02 -18.05 2.78
N LEU A 139 11.82 -17.08 2.33
CA LEU A 139 11.33 -15.94 1.54
C LEU A 139 11.42 -16.21 0.05
N ALA A 140 12.52 -16.82 -0.42
CA ALA A 140 12.72 -17.12 -1.84
C ALA A 140 11.65 -18.04 -2.47
N ARG A 141 11.02 -18.91 -1.66
CA ARG A 141 9.96 -19.83 -2.09
C ARG A 141 8.58 -19.46 -1.57
N ALA A 142 8.42 -18.29 -0.97
CA ALA A 142 7.14 -17.86 -0.40
C ALA A 142 6.00 -17.85 -1.44
N ALA A 143 6.31 -17.50 -2.69
CA ALA A 143 5.35 -17.49 -3.79
C ALA A 143 4.91 -18.89 -4.28
N ASP A 144 5.59 -19.95 -3.85
CA ASP A 144 5.24 -21.33 -4.18
C ASP A 144 4.38 -21.98 -3.07
N ASP A 145 4.25 -21.33 -1.91
CA ASP A 145 3.49 -21.85 -0.77
C ASP A 145 1.99 -21.57 -0.96
N PRO A 146 1.15 -22.62 -1.14
CA PRO A 146 -0.29 -22.43 -1.36
C PRO A 146 -1.00 -21.69 -0.22
N ARG A 147 -0.50 -21.80 1.01
CA ARG A 147 -1.10 -21.11 2.17
C ARG A 147 -0.82 -19.62 2.14
N LEU A 148 0.40 -19.23 1.75
CA LEU A 148 0.76 -17.82 1.59
C LEU A 148 0.00 -17.21 0.41
N ARG A 149 -0.11 -17.93 -0.72
CA ARG A 149 -0.93 -17.49 -1.85
C ARG A 149 -2.39 -17.24 -1.46
N ALA A 150 -3.01 -18.18 -0.74
CA ALA A 150 -4.37 -18.01 -0.23
C ALA A 150 -4.52 -16.77 0.68
N ARG A 151 -3.53 -16.49 1.54
CA ARG A 151 -3.51 -15.26 2.36
C ARG A 151 -3.31 -13.99 1.53
N GLY A 152 -2.47 -14.05 0.49
CA GLY A 152 -2.31 -12.95 -0.47
C GLY A 152 -3.63 -12.61 -1.15
N VAL A 153 -4.35 -13.63 -1.65
CA VAL A 153 -5.69 -13.45 -2.24
C VAL A 153 -6.68 -12.88 -1.24
N ALA A 154 -6.68 -13.37 0.01
CA ALA A 154 -7.55 -12.82 1.06
C ALA A 154 -7.23 -11.35 1.38
N ALA A 155 -5.95 -10.96 1.36
CA ALA A 155 -5.55 -9.57 1.52
C ALA A 155 -6.05 -8.70 0.36
N LEU A 156 -5.87 -9.13 -0.89
CA LEU A 156 -6.39 -8.43 -2.06
C LEU A 156 -7.92 -8.29 -2.03
N LEU A 157 -8.64 -9.35 -1.64
CA LEU A 157 -10.10 -9.31 -1.48
C LEU A 157 -10.54 -8.29 -0.41
N ALA A 158 -9.78 -8.16 0.68
CA ALA A 158 -10.07 -7.14 1.68
C ALA A 158 -9.83 -5.72 1.11
N MET A 159 -8.77 -5.52 0.33
CA MET A 159 -8.47 -4.26 -0.35
C MET A 159 -9.53 -3.88 -1.38
N ASP A 160 -10.04 -4.85 -2.14
CA ASP A 160 -11.14 -4.66 -3.08
C ASP A 160 -12.43 -4.21 -2.36
N ARG A 161 -12.78 -4.86 -1.24
CA ARG A 161 -13.92 -4.46 -0.39
C ARG A 161 -13.77 -3.06 0.20
N ASP A 162 -12.53 -2.68 0.52
CA ASP A 162 -12.20 -1.33 0.96
C ASP A 162 -12.08 -0.32 -0.20
N GLY A 163 -12.29 -0.74 -1.45
CA GLY A 163 -12.26 0.11 -2.63
C GLY A 163 -10.86 0.67 -2.92
N VAL A 164 -9.81 -0.08 -2.58
CA VAL A 164 -8.43 0.31 -2.85
C VAL A 164 -8.13 0.13 -4.33
N PHE A 165 -7.73 1.20 -4.98
CA PHE A 165 -7.39 1.22 -6.41
C PHE A 165 -5.92 1.61 -6.70
N GLY A 166 -5.15 1.88 -5.65
CA GLY A 166 -3.77 2.32 -5.74
C GLY A 166 -3.15 2.52 -4.35
N VAL A 167 -1.84 2.73 -4.30
CA VAL A 167 -1.09 2.81 -3.05
C VAL A 167 -0.11 3.99 -3.03
N PRO A 168 0.18 4.60 -1.86
CA PRO A 168 -0.29 4.21 -0.53
C PRO A 168 -1.77 4.57 -0.31
N PHE A 169 -2.45 3.73 0.47
CA PHE A 169 -3.85 3.89 0.82
C PHE A 169 -4.01 3.61 2.31
N PHE A 170 -4.63 4.53 3.03
CA PHE A 170 -4.84 4.43 4.47
C PHE A 170 -6.33 4.39 4.76
N VAL A 171 -6.71 3.51 5.69
CA VAL A 171 -8.10 3.36 6.13
C VAL A 171 -8.12 3.56 7.64
N HIS A 172 -8.99 4.47 8.10
CA HIS A 172 -9.31 4.61 9.51
C HIS A 172 -10.82 4.54 9.67
N ARG A 173 -11.30 3.43 10.24
CA ARG A 173 -12.74 3.14 10.40
C ARG A 173 -13.48 3.18 9.05
N ARG A 174 -14.21 4.26 8.76
CA ARG A 174 -14.96 4.47 7.51
C ARG A 174 -14.29 5.47 6.58
N GLU A 175 -13.25 6.15 7.04
CA GLU A 175 -12.52 7.17 6.29
C GLU A 175 -11.36 6.53 5.52
N LYS A 176 -11.13 7.05 4.31
CA LYS A 176 -10.16 6.55 3.34
C LYS A 176 -9.29 7.69 2.84
N PHE A 177 -7.99 7.46 2.76
CA PHE A 177 -6.99 8.45 2.38
C PHE A 177 -6.05 7.82 1.35
N TRP A 178 -5.98 8.37 0.16
CA TRP A 178 -5.13 7.85 -0.91
C TRP A 178 -4.05 8.86 -1.27
N GLY A 179 -2.81 8.37 -1.42
CA GLY A 179 -1.65 9.18 -1.77
C GLY A 179 -0.84 9.63 -0.55
N VAL A 180 0.45 9.88 -0.78
CA VAL A 180 1.37 10.37 0.25
C VAL A 180 0.98 11.77 0.75
N ASP A 181 0.35 12.57 -0.12
CA ASP A 181 -0.21 13.89 0.18
C ASP A 181 -1.43 13.86 1.12
N ARG A 182 -1.99 12.68 1.38
CA ARG A 182 -3.06 12.48 2.39
C ARG A 182 -2.57 11.86 3.69
N LEU A 183 -1.26 11.58 3.83
CA LEU A 183 -0.70 11.02 5.06
C LEU A 183 -0.95 11.92 6.28
N ALA A 184 -0.74 13.23 6.16
CA ALA A 184 -0.98 14.17 7.26
C ALA A 184 -2.45 14.17 7.73
N ALA A 185 -3.40 14.09 6.79
CA ALA A 185 -4.82 14.02 7.10
C ALA A 185 -5.18 12.69 7.80
N PHE A 186 -4.61 11.57 7.33
CA PHE A 186 -4.76 10.28 7.98
C PHE A 186 -4.23 10.30 9.43
N VAL A 187 -3.02 10.83 9.65
CA VAL A 187 -2.43 10.95 11.00
C VAL A 187 -3.32 11.80 11.92
N ALA A 188 -3.84 12.93 11.43
CA ALA A 188 -4.75 13.78 12.19
C ALA A 188 -6.05 13.05 12.58
N ALA A 189 -6.63 12.28 11.64
CA ALA A 189 -7.83 11.49 11.88
C ALA A 189 -7.61 10.41 12.96
N VAL A 190 -6.45 9.73 12.94
CA VAL A 190 -6.12 8.70 13.93
C VAL A 190 -5.88 9.30 15.32
N ASN A 191 -5.22 10.46 15.40
CA ASN A 191 -4.91 11.13 16.67
C ASN A 191 -6.13 11.82 17.30
N GLY A 192 -7.28 11.80 16.62
CA GLY A 192 -8.49 12.46 17.10
C GLY A 192 -8.40 13.99 17.10
N THR A 193 -7.50 14.55 16.28
CA THR A 193 -7.45 16.01 16.10
C THR A 193 -8.79 16.43 15.49
N PRO A 194 -9.55 17.34 16.12
CA PRO A 194 -10.81 17.79 15.57
C PRO A 194 -10.57 18.30 14.15
N ARG A 195 -11.45 17.89 13.22
CA ARG A 195 -11.60 18.57 11.94
C ARG A 195 -11.66 20.07 12.25
N PRO A 196 -10.87 20.96 11.63
CA PRO A 196 -11.14 22.38 11.75
C PRO A 196 -12.59 22.55 11.29
N ASP A 197 -13.45 22.93 12.23
CA ASP A 197 -14.88 23.02 11.99
C ASP A 197 -15.09 23.80 10.70
N ALA A 198 -15.78 23.17 9.75
CA ALA A 198 -16.36 23.90 8.65
C ALA A 198 -17.15 25.05 9.28
N ALA A 199 -16.78 26.28 8.94
CA ALA A 199 -17.47 27.48 9.40
C ALA A 199 -18.99 27.25 9.28
N PRO A 200 -19.80 27.63 10.28
CA PRO A 200 -21.21 27.34 10.27
C PRO A 200 -21.85 28.01 9.05
N GLY A 201 -22.19 27.21 8.05
CA GLY A 201 -23.09 27.62 6.99
C GLY A 201 -24.46 27.96 7.56
N PRO A 202 -25.22 28.86 6.92
CA PRO A 202 -26.53 29.27 7.43
C PRO A 202 -27.44 28.04 7.62
N GLN A 203 -28.04 27.95 8.81
CA GLN A 203 -28.93 26.86 9.21
C GLN A 203 -30.11 26.73 8.23
N ALA A 204 -30.24 25.57 7.61
CA ALA A 204 -31.46 25.14 6.94
C ALA A 204 -32.42 24.50 7.97
N PRO A 205 -33.75 24.62 7.79
CA PRO A 205 -34.73 24.16 8.77
C PRO A 205 -34.79 22.62 8.86
N GLU A 206 -35.15 22.13 10.05
CA GLU A 206 -35.18 20.70 10.42
C GLU A 206 -36.01 19.82 9.48
N PRO A 207 -35.52 18.60 9.13
CA PRO A 207 -36.35 17.61 8.47
C PRO A 207 -37.01 16.67 9.50
N ALA A 208 -38.28 16.36 9.23
CA ALA A 208 -39.05 15.31 9.87
C ALA A 208 -38.42 13.92 9.68
N ALA A 209 -38.61 13.06 10.67
CA ALA A 209 -38.02 11.74 10.78
C ALA A 209 -38.38 10.78 9.63
N THR A 210 -37.37 10.13 9.05
CA THR A 210 -37.46 8.77 8.50
C THR A 210 -36.19 7.99 8.81
N ALA A 211 -36.38 6.73 9.15
CA ALA A 211 -35.34 5.82 9.61
C ALA A 211 -34.45 5.31 8.48
N GLY A 212 -33.14 5.35 8.71
CA GLY A 212 -32.19 4.27 8.40
C GLY A 212 -31.98 3.87 6.95
N GLU A 213 -31.09 4.60 6.26
CA GLU A 213 -30.28 4.02 5.18
C GLU A 213 -28.81 4.40 5.41
N ARG A 214 -27.92 3.40 5.28
CA ARG A 214 -26.48 3.62 5.29
C ARG A 214 -26.10 4.31 3.98
N GLY A 215 -26.15 5.64 3.96
CA GLY A 215 -25.70 6.44 2.81
C GLY A 215 -24.19 6.27 2.60
N GLY A 216 -23.80 5.54 1.56
CA GLY A 216 -22.53 5.79 0.88
C GLY A 216 -22.70 7.02 0.00
N ASP A 217 -21.66 7.86 -0.09
CA ASP A 217 -21.66 8.95 -1.06
C ASP A 217 -21.57 8.34 -2.48
N ASN A 218 -22.72 8.14 -3.11
CA ASN A 218 -22.84 7.62 -4.48
C ASN A 218 -22.75 8.74 -5.52
N GLY A 219 -22.21 9.91 -5.14
CA GLY A 219 -22.00 11.04 -6.03
C GLY A 219 -21.03 10.71 -7.17
N HIS A 220 -21.27 11.31 -8.33
CA HIS A 220 -20.31 11.26 -9.44
C HIS A 220 -19.15 12.21 -9.13
N ALA A 221 -17.95 11.67 -8.89
CA ALA A 221 -16.77 12.45 -8.51
C ALA A 221 -16.22 13.39 -9.61
N GLY A 222 -16.74 13.30 -10.84
CA GLY A 222 -16.12 13.91 -12.02
C GLY A 222 -14.89 13.13 -12.48
N GLY A 223 -14.58 13.19 -13.78
CA GLY A 223 -13.43 12.48 -14.34
C GLY A 223 -12.10 13.12 -13.90
N CYS A 224 -11.30 12.38 -13.15
CA CYS A 224 -9.90 12.72 -12.85
C CYS A 224 -8.99 11.70 -13.56
N GLY A 225 -8.16 12.16 -14.49
CA GLY A 225 -7.14 11.34 -15.18
C GLY A 225 -5.93 11.00 -14.30
#